data_AF-A0A0J8RYZ6-F1
#
_entry.id   AF-A0A0J8RYZ6-F1
#
_cell.length_a   1.000
_cell.length_b   1.000
_cell.length_c   1.000
_cell.angle_alpha   90.00
_cell.angle_beta   90.00
_cell.angle_gamma   90.00
#
_symmetry.space_group_name_H-M   'P 1'
#
loop_
_entity.id
_entity.type
_entity.pdbx_description
1 polymer ?
#
loop_
_entity_poly.entity_id
_entity_poly.type
_entity_poly.pdbx_seq_one_letter_code
_entity_poly.pdbx_strand_id
1 'polypeptide(L)'
;MDHGKVIADKDRGENQQIKELLAKFQDMKPSDPRYLPMLDSIMDNLNKHFDEEQEEDIPSLESVLEPAESETISRRFERTKILMPTRAHPNAPTQPYFETAIAFMQAPMDRIADIMWREFPEF
;
A
#
# COMPACT_ATOMS: atom_id res chain seq x y z
N MET A 1 19.81 6.30 -16.56
CA MET A 1 18.38 6.16 -16.21
C MET A 1 18.12 7.15 -15.09
N ASP A 2 16.92 7.74 -15.05
CA ASP A 2 16.54 8.66 -13.98
C ASP A 2 16.50 7.89 -12.65
N HIS A 3 17.22 8.38 -11.63
CA HIS A 3 17.36 7.72 -10.32
C HIS A 3 15.99 7.56 -9.64
N GLY A 4 15.13 8.58 -9.71
CA GLY A 4 13.78 8.52 -9.14
C GLY A 4 12.90 7.47 -9.83
N LYS A 5 13.08 7.26 -11.14
CA LYS A 5 12.37 6.19 -11.86
C LYS A 5 12.80 4.79 -11.39
N VAL A 6 14.10 4.60 -11.10
CA VAL A 6 14.62 3.30 -10.63
C VAL A 6 14.04 2.96 -9.27
N ILE A 7 14.03 3.91 -8.33
CA ILE A 7 13.41 3.77 -7.01
C ILE A 7 11.93 3.43 -7.16
N ALA A 8 11.17 4.28 -7.87
CA ALA A 8 9.72 4.09 -8.00
C ALA A 8 9.33 2.76 -8.68
N ASP A 9 10.12 2.26 -9.62
CA ASP A 9 9.85 0.96 -10.27
C ASP A 9 10.17 -0.23 -9.35
N LYS A 10 11.21 -0.11 -8.50
CA LYS A 10 11.54 -1.08 -7.46
C LYS A 10 10.40 -1.16 -6.44
N ASP A 11 9.96 -0.03 -5.90
CA ASP A 11 8.91 0.03 -4.87
C ASP A 11 7.58 -0.53 -5.36
N ARG A 12 7.25 -0.29 -6.64
CA ARG A 12 6.06 -0.91 -7.25
C ARG A 12 6.16 -2.43 -7.27
N GLY A 13 7.34 -2.99 -7.52
CA GLY A 13 7.58 -4.42 -7.50
C GLY A 13 7.46 -5.02 -6.11
N GLU A 14 8.03 -4.37 -5.10
CA GLU A 14 7.96 -4.80 -3.70
C GLU A 14 6.53 -4.72 -3.15
N ASN A 15 5.85 -3.60 -3.40
CA ASN A 15 4.44 -3.44 -3.06
C ASN A 15 3.54 -4.48 -3.76
N GLN A 16 3.86 -4.87 -5.00
CA GLN A 16 3.12 -5.94 -5.68
C GLN A 16 3.27 -7.28 -4.95
N GLN A 17 4.48 -7.64 -4.53
CA GLN A 17 4.72 -8.87 -3.77
C GLN A 17 3.94 -8.87 -2.44
N ILE A 18 3.97 -7.75 -1.71
CA ILE A 18 3.19 -7.59 -0.47
C ILE A 18 1.68 -7.73 -0.73
N LYS A 19 1.15 -7.10 -1.78
CA LYS A 19 -0.27 -7.22 -2.17
C LYS A 19 -0.67 -8.67 -2.44
N GLU A 20 0.19 -9.45 -3.09
CA GLU A 20 -0.08 -10.87 -3.34
C GLU A 20 -0.08 -11.72 -2.07
N LEU A 21 0.82 -11.43 -1.13
CA LEU A 21 0.84 -12.09 0.17
C LEU A 21 -0.40 -11.73 1.00
N LEU A 22 -0.74 -10.44 1.07
CA LEU A 22 -1.96 -9.96 1.74
C LEU A 22 -3.21 -10.59 1.13
N ALA A 23 -3.32 -10.67 -0.19
CA ALA A 23 -4.46 -11.29 -0.85
C ALA A 23 -4.65 -12.75 -0.42
N LYS A 24 -3.56 -13.53 -0.28
CA LYS A 24 -3.60 -14.91 0.22
C LYS A 24 -3.96 -14.95 1.71
N PHE A 25 -3.43 -14.03 2.51
CA PHE A 25 -3.62 -13.98 3.95
C PHE A 25 -5.05 -13.58 4.35
N GLN A 26 -5.70 -12.69 3.60
CA GLN A 26 -7.04 -12.16 3.91
C GLN A 26 -8.13 -13.23 4.05
N ASP A 27 -7.98 -14.37 3.38
CA ASP A 27 -8.92 -15.49 3.43
C ASP A 27 -8.49 -16.60 4.41
N MET A 28 -7.34 -16.45 5.07
CA MET A 28 -6.84 -17.43 6.04
C MET A 28 -7.56 -17.31 7.37
N LYS A 29 -7.93 -18.45 7.95
CA LYS A 29 -8.46 -18.51 9.31
C LYS A 29 -7.31 -18.52 10.32
N PRO A 30 -7.47 -17.93 11.52
CA PRO A 30 -6.46 -18.01 12.57
C PRO A 30 -6.09 -19.43 13.00
N SER A 31 -6.99 -20.40 12.77
CA SER A 31 -6.75 -21.83 13.03
C SER A 31 -5.87 -22.52 11.98
N ASP A 32 -5.57 -21.87 10.85
CA ASP A 32 -4.71 -22.42 9.81
C ASP A 32 -3.26 -22.46 10.33
N PRO A 33 -2.55 -23.59 10.29
CA PRO A 33 -1.16 -23.67 10.74
C PRO A 33 -0.21 -22.74 9.97
N ARG A 34 -0.61 -22.26 8.79
CA ARG A 34 0.15 -21.31 7.97
C ARG A 34 -0.10 -19.84 8.34
N TYR A 35 -1.07 -19.55 9.20
CA TYR A 35 -1.49 -18.18 9.51
C TYR A 35 -0.34 -17.34 10.07
N LEU A 36 0.30 -17.79 11.15
CA LEU A 36 1.43 -17.08 11.77
C LEU A 36 2.65 -16.99 10.83
N PRO A 37 3.11 -18.09 10.20
CA PRO A 37 4.21 -17.98 9.23
C PRO A 37 3.94 -17.01 8.07
N MET A 38 2.71 -16.93 7.57
CA MET A 38 2.32 -15.97 6.53
C MET A 38 2.34 -14.53 7.05
N LEU A 39 1.83 -14.31 8.26
CA LEU A 39 1.84 -13.00 8.90
C LEU A 39 3.27 -12.51 9.14
N ASP A 40 4.15 -13.37 9.67
CA ASP A 40 5.56 -13.05 9.88
C ASP A 40 6.23 -12.67 8.55
N SER A 41 6.01 -13.47 7.49
CA SER A 41 6.54 -13.17 6.17
C SER A 41 6.05 -11.83 5.61
N ILE A 42 4.78 -11.48 5.82
CA ILE A 42 4.23 -10.17 5.41
C ILE A 42 4.90 -9.04 6.19
N MET A 43 5.01 -9.19 7.51
CA MET A 43 5.62 -8.18 8.37
C MET A 43 7.11 -7.98 8.09
N ASP A 44 7.86 -9.05 7.80
CA ASP A 44 9.27 -8.96 7.43
C ASP A 44 9.47 -8.16 6.13
N ASN A 45 8.63 -8.40 5.12
CA ASN A 45 8.69 -7.65 3.86
C ASN A 45 8.28 -6.19 4.06
N LEU A 46 7.24 -5.93 4.85
CA LEU A 46 6.78 -4.57 5.16
C LEU A 46 7.83 -3.77 5.92
N ASN A 47 8.39 -4.33 6.99
CA ASN A 47 9.40 -3.66 7.81
C ASN A 47 10.62 -3.29 6.97
N LYS A 48 11.11 -4.23 6.15
CA LYS A 48 12.21 -3.97 5.23
C LYS A 48 11.88 -2.82 4.26
N HIS A 49 10.69 -2.84 3.65
CA HIS A 49 10.27 -1.78 2.72
C HIS A 49 10.17 -0.42 3.42
N PHE A 50 9.63 -0.37 4.63
CA PHE A 50 9.54 0.87 5.42
C PHE A 50 10.91 1.43 5.80
N ASP A 51 11.86 0.57 6.16
CA ASP A 51 13.23 1.00 6.48
C ASP A 51 13.89 1.61 5.24
N GLU A 52 13.76 0.97 4.07
CA GLU A 52 14.29 1.48 2.80
C GLU A 52 13.63 2.81 2.39
N GLU A 53 12.30 2.93 2.47
CA GLU A 53 11.60 4.19 2.15
C GLU A 53 12.04 5.34 3.07
N GLN A 54 12.19 5.08 4.37
CA GLN A 54 12.55 6.10 5.36
C GLN A 54 14.01 6.53 5.27
N GLU A 55 14.93 5.59 5.01
CA GLU A 55 16.37 5.87 5.00
C GLU A 55 16.89 6.35 3.64
N GLU A 56 16.25 5.96 2.54
CA GLU A 56 16.72 6.25 1.18
C GLU A 56 15.72 7.09 0.37
N ASP A 57 14.49 6.61 0.19
CA ASP A 57 13.59 7.14 -0.84
C ASP A 57 13.01 8.52 -0.48
N ILE A 58 12.45 8.64 0.73
CA ILE A 58 11.88 9.91 1.21
C ILE A 58 12.97 10.98 1.34
N PRO A 59 14.16 10.72 1.93
CA PRO A 59 15.26 11.69 1.92
C PRO A 59 15.70 12.10 0.52
N SER A 60 15.77 11.15 -0.42
CA SER A 60 16.14 11.43 -1.81
C SER A 60 15.12 12.34 -2.50
N LEU A 61 13.82 12.08 -2.27
CA LEU A 61 12.74 12.92 -2.78
C LEU A 61 12.77 14.33 -2.17
N GLU A 62 12.87 14.45 -0.85
CA GLU A 62 12.91 15.74 -0.17
C GLU A 62 14.14 16.58 -0.57
N SER A 63 15.27 15.94 -0.90
CA SER A 63 16.49 16.64 -1.32
C SER A 63 16.35 17.43 -2.63
N VAL A 64 15.36 17.10 -3.46
CA VAL A 64 15.12 17.73 -4.76
C VAL A 64 13.85 18.59 -4.81
N LEU A 65 13.06 18.59 -3.72
CA LEU A 65 11.82 19.37 -3.63
C LEU A 65 12.03 20.66 -2.84
N GLU A 66 11.36 21.73 -3.29
CA GLU A 66 11.20 22.92 -2.47
C GLU A 66 10.18 22.64 -1.34
N PRO A 67 10.31 23.24 -0.14
CA PRO A 67 9.41 22.95 0.98
C PRO A 67 7.92 23.16 0.67
N ALA A 68 7.59 24.18 -0.13
CA ALA A 68 6.21 24.44 -0.56
C ALA A 68 5.68 23.39 -1.54
N GLU A 69 6.57 22.79 -2.35
CA GLU A 69 6.22 21.70 -3.27
C GLU A 69 5.98 20.40 -2.49
N SER A 70 6.86 20.06 -1.54
CA SER A 70 6.67 18.92 -0.62
C SER A 70 5.34 19.02 0.13
N GLU A 71 5.02 20.19 0.71
CA GLU A 71 3.73 20.40 1.40
C GLU A 71 2.53 20.19 0.45
N THR A 72 2.63 20.66 -0.78
CA THR A 72 1.57 20.51 -1.79
C THR A 72 1.36 19.04 -2.16
N ILE A 73 2.44 18.29 -2.36
CA ILE A 73 2.40 16.85 -2.66
C ILE A 73 1.83 16.07 -1.48
N SER A 74 2.26 16.36 -0.25
CA SER A 74 1.76 15.73 0.97
C SER A 74 0.24 15.91 1.14
N ARG A 75 -0.28 17.13 0.97
CA ARG A 75 -1.73 17.41 1.02
C ARG A 75 -2.50 16.65 -0.07
N ARG A 76 -1.91 16.47 -1.26
CA ARG A 76 -2.52 15.67 -2.34
C ARG A 76 -2.53 14.18 -2.00
N PHE A 77 -1.44 13.68 -1.41
CA PHE A 77 -1.32 12.30 -0.95
C PHE A 77 -2.40 11.99 0.11
N GLU A 78 -2.55 12.82 1.14
CA GLU A 78 -3.58 12.64 2.19
C GLU A 78 -5.00 12.55 1.61
N ARG A 79 -5.35 13.46 0.69
CA ARG A 79 -6.65 13.47 0.01
C ARG A 79 -6.89 12.25 -0.87
N THR A 80 -5.84 11.66 -1.41
CA THR A 80 -5.95 10.49 -2.29
C THR A 80 -5.96 9.20 -1.48
N LYS A 81 -5.24 9.15 -0.36
CA LYS A 81 -5.17 8.00 0.55
C LYS A 81 -6.55 7.54 1.03
N ILE A 82 -7.47 8.46 1.31
CA ILE A 82 -8.83 8.14 1.77
C ILE A 82 -9.69 7.42 0.71
N LEU A 83 -9.25 7.46 -0.55
CA LEU A 83 -9.91 6.84 -1.70
C LEU A 83 -9.27 5.49 -2.06
N MET A 84 -8.24 5.05 -1.34
CA MET A 84 -7.59 3.78 -1.60
C MET A 84 -8.39 2.62 -0.99
N PRO A 85 -8.38 1.44 -1.61
CA PRO A 85 -9.03 0.25 -1.05
C PRO A 85 -8.47 -0.11 0.34
N THR A 86 -9.31 -0.69 1.20
CA THR A 86 -8.90 -1.16 2.55
C THR A 86 -8.34 -2.58 2.52
N ARG A 87 -8.40 -3.26 1.37
CA ARG A 87 -7.90 -4.63 1.15
C ARG A 87 -6.92 -4.70 0.01
N ALA A 88 -6.14 -5.77 -0.03
CA ALA A 88 -5.20 -6.01 -1.12
C ALA A 88 -5.91 -6.40 -2.41
N HIS A 89 -5.64 -5.66 -3.48
CA HIS A 89 -6.10 -5.92 -4.85
C HIS A 89 -4.89 -6.13 -5.77
N PRO A 90 -4.28 -7.32 -5.79
CA PRO A 90 -3.04 -7.58 -6.53
C PRO A 90 -3.21 -7.49 -8.06
N ASN A 91 -4.45 -7.56 -8.55
CA ASN A 91 -4.76 -7.45 -9.98
C ASN A 91 -5.14 -6.01 -10.39
N ALA A 92 -5.18 -5.06 -9.46
CA ALA A 92 -5.42 -3.66 -9.79
C ALA A 92 -4.20 -3.07 -10.52
N PRO A 93 -4.39 -2.26 -11.57
CA PRO A 93 -3.26 -1.67 -12.30
C PRO A 93 -2.41 -0.76 -11.41
N THR A 94 -1.08 -0.92 -11.48
CA THR A 94 -0.08 -0.15 -10.71
C THR A 94 0.50 1.05 -11.49
N GLN A 95 -0.26 1.62 -12.43
CA GLN A 95 0.20 2.71 -13.31
C GLN A 95 -0.48 4.06 -13.02
N PRO A 96 0.25 5.20 -13.09
CA PRO A 96 -0.17 6.51 -12.57
C PRO A 96 -1.52 7.07 -13.06
N TYR A 97 -1.99 6.65 -14.23
CA TYR A 97 -3.23 7.17 -14.83
C TYR A 97 -4.44 6.23 -14.67
N PHE A 98 -4.21 4.95 -14.35
CA PHE A 98 -5.27 3.96 -14.19
C PHE A 98 -5.69 3.76 -12.73
N GLU A 99 -4.80 4.08 -11.78
CA GLU A 99 -5.05 3.94 -10.34
C GLU A 99 -6.22 4.80 -9.86
N THR A 100 -6.32 6.06 -10.28
CA THR A 100 -7.35 6.97 -9.77
C THR A 100 -8.76 6.55 -10.19
N ALA A 101 -8.97 6.04 -11.41
CA ALA A 101 -10.30 5.68 -11.89
C ALA A 101 -10.82 4.35 -11.31
N ILE A 102 -9.94 3.36 -11.13
CA ILE A 102 -10.32 2.04 -10.58
C ILE A 102 -10.37 2.07 -9.06
N ALA A 103 -9.45 2.78 -8.38
CA ALA A 103 -9.53 2.97 -6.93
C ALA A 103 -10.84 3.67 -6.52
N PHE A 104 -11.31 4.64 -7.31
CA PHE A 104 -12.61 5.28 -7.11
C PHE A 104 -13.81 4.31 -7.20
N MET A 105 -13.71 3.23 -7.97
CA MET A 105 -14.80 2.24 -8.10
C MET A 105 -14.74 1.13 -7.05
N GLN A 106 -13.55 0.76 -6.57
CA GLN A 106 -13.36 -0.40 -5.69
C GLN A 106 -13.30 -0.06 -4.19
N ALA A 107 -12.71 1.09 -3.82
CA ALA A 107 -12.66 1.53 -2.42
C ALA A 107 -14.03 1.70 -1.72
N PRO A 108 -15.12 2.13 -2.40
CA PRO A 108 -16.43 2.16 -1.76
C PRO A 108 -16.96 0.77 -1.42
N MET A 109 -16.68 -0.26 -2.24
CA MET A 109 -17.19 -1.61 -1.97
C MET A 109 -16.51 -2.27 -0.76
N ASP A 110 -15.19 -2.13 -0.65
CA ASP A 110 -14.46 -2.67 0.50
C ASP A 110 -14.91 -2.03 1.82
N ARG A 111 -15.09 -0.70 1.81
CA ARG A 111 -15.50 0.05 2.99
C ARG A 111 -16.94 -0.23 3.38
N ILE A 112 -17.84 -0.46 2.40
CA ILE A 112 -19.19 -0.96 2.66
C ILE A 112 -19.12 -2.36 3.26
N ALA A 113 -18.29 -3.25 2.73
CA ALA A 113 -18.15 -4.60 3.27
C ALA A 113 -17.60 -4.62 4.70
N ASP A 114 -16.66 -3.73 5.02
CA ASP A 114 -16.15 -3.54 6.38
C ASP A 114 -17.25 -3.08 7.35
N ILE A 115 -18.09 -2.13 6.93
CA ILE A 115 -19.16 -1.56 7.77
C ILE A 115 -20.34 -2.53 7.92
N MET A 116 -20.67 -3.28 6.87
CA MET A 116 -21.93 -4.04 6.79
C MET A 116 -21.78 -5.51 7.21
N TRP A 117 -20.60 -6.11 7.04
CA TRP A 117 -20.43 -7.56 7.14
C TRP A 117 -19.23 -8.02 7.98
N ARG A 118 -18.51 -7.11 8.65
CA ARG A 118 -17.39 -7.49 9.53
C ARG A 118 -17.52 -6.90 10.93
N GLU A 119 -17.30 -7.76 11.90
CA GLU A 119 -17.14 -7.39 13.30
C GLU A 119 -15.65 -7.15 13.56
N PHE A 120 -15.33 -5.94 14.01
CA PHE A 120 -14.01 -5.64 14.57
C PHE A 120 -14.08 -5.90 16.08
N PRO A 121 -13.04 -6.48 16.70
CA PRO A 121 -13.02 -6.63 18.15
C PRO A 121 -13.14 -5.25 18.80
N GLU A 122 -14.06 -5.12 19.76
CA GLU A 122 -14.11 -3.94 20.61
C GLU A 122 -12.84 -3.91 21.46
N PHE A 123 -12.14 -2.78 21.43
CA PHE A 123 -10.92 -2.53 22.19
C PHE A 123 -11.21 -2.32 23.68
#